data_AF-A0A917C1W6-F1
#
_entry.id   AF-A0A917C1W6-F1
#
_cell.length_a   1.000
_cell.length_b   1.000
_cell.length_c   1.000
_cell.angle_alpha   90.00
_cell.angle_beta   90.00
_cell.angle_gamma   90.00
#
_symmetry.space_group_name_H-M   'P 1'
#
loop_
_entity.id
_entity.type
_entity.pdbx_description
1 polymer ?
#
loop_
_entity_poly.entity_id
_entity_poly.type
_entity_poly.pdbx_seq_one_letter_code
_entity_poly.pdbx_strand_id
1 'polypeptide(L)'
;MAPAIEAAPLNELRAVLGNQIAVDAYRAGTQPFPDGTVLVKLAWKQTPSTEFAPATVPGAATTVQVMVKDQKKYAATGGWGFGRFIDGKPVDAAQHETCWTCHEARAKAQDYVFTRFAP
;
A
#
# COMPACT_ATOMS: atom_id res chain seq x y z
N MET A 1 -5.41 -8.04 1.90
CA MET A 1 -4.60 -7.79 3.11
C MET A 1 -5.39 -6.86 4.02
N ALA A 2 -4.93 -6.58 5.25
CA ALA A 2 -5.69 -5.77 6.21
C ALA A 2 -6.02 -4.37 5.63
N PRO A 3 -7.30 -3.95 5.62
CA PRO A 3 -7.66 -2.59 5.24
C PRO A 3 -7.23 -1.60 6.32
N ALA A 4 -7.24 -0.32 5.98
CA ALA A 4 -6.94 0.76 6.91
C ALA A 4 -7.88 1.94 6.71
N ILE A 5 -8.14 2.65 7.79
CA ILE A 5 -8.79 3.96 7.78
C ILE A 5 -7.71 4.97 8.17
N GLU A 6 -7.56 6.02 7.36
CA GLU A 6 -6.72 7.16 7.72
C GLU A 6 -7.61 8.36 8.05
N ALA A 7 -7.40 8.91 9.24
CA ALA A 7 -8.14 10.05 9.75
C ALA A 7 -7.78 11.35 9.00
N ALA A 8 -8.27 12.47 9.53
CA ALA A 8 -7.89 13.79 9.03
C ALA A 8 -6.35 13.96 9.04
N PRO A 9 -5.78 14.66 8.04
CA PRO A 9 -6.48 15.44 7.02
C PRO A 9 -6.89 14.64 5.77
N LEU A 10 -6.46 13.38 5.62
CA LEU A 10 -6.73 12.62 4.40
C LEU A 10 -8.16 12.09 4.34
N ASN A 11 -8.72 11.65 5.47
CA ASN A 11 -10.08 11.10 5.57
C ASN A 11 -10.31 9.99 4.52
N GLU A 12 -9.45 8.99 4.54
CA GLU A 12 -9.42 7.93 3.52
C GLU A 12 -9.80 6.56 4.07
N LEU A 13 -10.57 5.82 3.27
CA LEU A 13 -10.71 4.37 3.37
C LEU A 13 -9.70 3.73 2.42
N ARG A 14 -8.98 2.72 2.88
CA ARG A 14 -7.92 2.09 2.11
C ARG A 14 -8.01 0.57 2.13
N ALA A 15 -7.83 -0.01 0.96
CA ALA A 15 -7.68 -1.45 0.78
C ALA A 15 -6.31 -1.76 0.19
N VAL A 16 -5.71 -2.87 0.61
CA VAL A 16 -4.47 -3.37 0.04
C VAL A 16 -4.71 -4.73 -0.59
N LEU A 17 -4.40 -4.78 -1.88
CA LEU A 17 -4.38 -5.98 -2.70
C LEU A 17 -2.94 -6.45 -2.87
N GLY A 18 -2.79 -7.73 -3.14
CA GLY A 18 -1.49 -8.36 -3.32
C GLY A 18 -1.60 -9.50 -4.30
N ASN A 19 -0.54 -9.72 -5.08
CA ASN A 19 -0.48 -10.87 -5.97
C ASN A 19 -0.37 -12.19 -5.17
N GLN A 20 -0.40 -13.32 -5.88
CA GLN A 20 -0.34 -14.65 -5.26
C GLN A 20 0.89 -14.80 -4.35
N ILE A 21 2.05 -14.33 -4.81
CA ILE A 21 3.31 -14.35 -4.04
C ILE A 21 3.15 -13.62 -2.70
N ALA A 22 2.54 -12.42 -2.71
CA ALA A 22 2.27 -11.66 -1.49
C ALA A 22 1.34 -12.43 -0.54
N VAL A 23 0.25 -13.01 -1.07
CA VAL A 23 -0.73 -13.76 -0.28
C VAL A 23 -0.09 -14.98 0.37
N ASP A 24 0.71 -15.74 -0.37
CA ASP A 24 1.39 -16.93 0.14
C ASP A 24 2.43 -16.56 1.19
N ALA A 25 3.23 -15.53 0.95
CA ALA A 25 4.19 -15.02 1.93
C ALA A 25 3.50 -14.58 3.23
N TYR A 26 2.38 -13.87 3.14
CA TYR A 26 1.60 -13.49 4.32
C TYR A 26 1.05 -14.70 5.09
N ARG A 27 0.47 -15.69 4.38
CA ARG A 27 -0.09 -16.90 5.01
C ARG A 27 0.98 -17.75 5.68
N ALA A 28 2.18 -17.82 5.09
CA ALA A 28 3.31 -18.57 5.62
C ALA A 28 4.14 -17.79 6.65
N GLY A 29 3.89 -16.49 6.84
CA GLY A 29 4.72 -15.62 7.68
C GLY A 29 6.11 -15.36 7.11
N THR A 30 6.31 -15.51 5.79
CA THR A 30 7.59 -15.35 5.12
C THR A 30 8.01 -13.88 5.07
N GLN A 31 9.15 -13.57 5.70
CA GLN A 31 9.84 -12.29 5.59
C GLN A 31 11.36 -12.52 5.48
N PRO A 32 12.09 -11.76 4.64
CA PRO A 32 11.59 -10.74 3.72
C PRO A 32 10.66 -11.31 2.64
N PHE A 33 9.84 -10.44 2.02
CA PHE A 33 8.97 -10.86 0.93
C PHE A 33 9.81 -11.34 -0.27
N PRO A 34 9.39 -12.40 -0.98
CA PRO A 34 10.09 -12.86 -2.17
C PRO A 34 10.08 -11.84 -3.30
N ASP A 35 11.10 -11.87 -4.16
CA ASP A 35 11.11 -11.12 -5.41
C ASP A 35 9.87 -11.45 -6.26
N GLY A 36 9.35 -10.44 -6.96
CA GLY A 36 8.08 -10.53 -7.68
C GLY A 36 6.85 -10.28 -6.80
N THR A 37 6.99 -10.10 -5.48
CA THR A 37 5.88 -9.64 -4.63
C THR A 37 5.38 -8.28 -5.12
N VAL A 38 4.07 -8.15 -5.30
CA VAL A 38 3.41 -6.89 -5.67
C VAL A 38 2.31 -6.60 -4.66
N LEU A 39 2.31 -5.39 -4.11
CA LEU A 39 1.24 -4.85 -3.27
C LEU A 39 0.68 -3.58 -3.91
N VAL A 40 -0.65 -3.47 -3.95
CA VAL A 40 -1.37 -2.30 -4.47
C VAL A 40 -2.30 -1.77 -3.38
N LYS A 41 -2.05 -0.55 -2.94
CA LYS A 41 -2.91 0.19 -2.02
C LYS A 41 -3.82 1.11 -2.81
N LEU A 42 -5.12 0.87 -2.68
CA LEU A 42 -6.19 1.70 -3.23
C LEU A 42 -6.73 2.60 -2.11
N ALA A 43 -6.93 3.88 -2.41
CA ALA A 43 -7.43 4.86 -1.45
C ALA A 43 -8.60 5.65 -2.03
N TRP A 44 -9.61 5.87 -1.19
CA TRP A 44 -10.80 6.65 -1.49
C TRP A 44 -11.15 7.56 -0.32
N LYS A 45 -11.83 8.67 -0.58
CA LYS A 45 -12.51 9.42 0.48
C LYS A 45 -13.54 8.53 1.16
N GLN A 46 -13.65 8.66 2.48
CA GLN A 46 -14.71 8.01 3.24
C GLN A 46 -16.06 8.65 2.89
N THR A 47 -17.10 7.86 2.67
CA THR A 47 -18.46 8.36 2.40
C THR A 47 -19.49 7.48 3.11
N PRO A 48 -20.52 8.03 3.78
CA PRO A 48 -21.59 7.23 4.35
C PRO A 48 -22.33 6.42 3.27
N SER A 49 -22.70 5.18 3.55
CA SER A 49 -23.51 4.38 2.62
C SER A 49 -24.92 4.95 2.52
N THR A 50 -25.45 5.00 1.30
CA THR A 50 -26.85 5.39 1.06
C THR A 50 -27.83 4.23 1.28
N GLU A 51 -27.32 3.00 1.26
CA GLU A 51 -28.04 1.74 1.41
C GLU A 51 -28.09 1.27 2.87
N PHE A 52 -27.09 1.63 3.68
CA PHE A 52 -27.02 1.25 5.09
C PHE A 52 -26.30 2.32 5.92
N ALA A 53 -27.06 3.22 6.53
CA ALA A 53 -26.56 4.42 7.21
C ALA A 53 -25.39 4.20 8.22
N PRO A 54 -25.32 3.09 8.98
CA PRO A 54 -24.18 2.84 9.87
C PRO A 54 -22.85 2.52 9.15
N ALA A 55 -22.88 2.16 7.86
CA ALA A 55 -21.69 1.80 7.11
C ALA A 55 -21.02 3.01 6.44
N THR A 56 -19.70 2.92 6.33
CA THR A 56 -18.86 3.80 5.50
C THR A 56 -18.37 3.01 4.29
N VAL A 57 -18.49 3.60 3.11
CA VAL A 57 -18.11 3.01 1.82
C VAL A 57 -17.08 3.89 1.10
N PRO A 58 -16.37 3.34 0.10
CA PRO A 58 -15.51 4.14 -0.78
C PRO A 58 -16.30 5.22 -1.52
N GLY A 59 -15.85 6.48 -1.40
CA GLY A 59 -16.29 7.61 -2.22
C GLY A 59 -15.34 7.86 -3.40
N ALA A 60 -15.00 9.13 -3.64
CA ALA A 60 -14.07 9.51 -4.70
C ALA A 60 -12.67 8.88 -4.48
N ALA A 61 -12.11 8.29 -5.54
CA ALA A 61 -10.74 7.77 -5.51
C ALA A 61 -9.74 8.91 -5.29
N THR A 62 -8.68 8.65 -4.54
CA THR A 62 -7.64 9.64 -4.26
C THR A 62 -6.29 9.23 -4.83
N THR A 63 -5.81 8.04 -4.46
CA THR A 63 -4.51 7.53 -4.92
C THR A 63 -4.56 6.04 -5.17
N VAL A 64 -3.77 5.61 -6.15
CA VAL A 64 -3.31 4.23 -6.27
C VAL A 64 -1.82 4.23 -5.96
N GLN A 65 -1.39 3.36 -5.06
CA GLN A 65 0.01 3.22 -4.68
C GLN A 65 0.43 1.78 -4.89
N VAL A 66 1.58 1.57 -5.51
CA VAL A 66 2.10 0.24 -5.87
C VAL A 66 3.48 0.10 -5.27
N MET A 67 3.80 -1.10 -4.80
CA MET A 67 5.15 -1.49 -4.45
C MET A 67 5.47 -2.88 -4.97
N VAL A 68 6.68 -3.02 -5.53
CA VAL A 68 7.15 -4.24 -6.22
C VAL A 68 8.49 -4.65 -5.64
N LYS A 69 8.61 -5.92 -5.22
CA LYS A 69 9.86 -6.48 -4.72
C LYS A 69 10.74 -6.95 -5.87
N ASP A 70 11.94 -6.42 -5.93
CA ASP A 70 13.05 -6.89 -6.78
C ASP A 70 14.36 -6.45 -6.11
N GLN A 71 15.03 -7.38 -5.42
CA GLN A 71 16.23 -7.10 -4.65
C GLN A 71 17.37 -6.54 -5.50
N LYS A 72 17.48 -6.96 -6.76
CA LYS A 72 18.56 -6.50 -7.65
C LYS A 72 18.25 -5.13 -8.21
N LYS A 73 17.04 -4.94 -8.72
CA LYS A 73 16.64 -3.68 -9.37
C LYS A 73 16.51 -2.53 -8.38
N TYR A 74 16.06 -2.81 -7.15
CA TYR A 74 15.76 -1.79 -6.14
C TYR A 74 16.66 -1.93 -4.90
N ALA A 75 17.93 -2.28 -5.09
CA ALA A 75 18.89 -2.50 -4.00
C ALA A 75 19.02 -1.29 -3.05
N ALA A 76 18.94 -0.06 -3.57
CA ALA A 76 19.04 1.17 -2.80
C ALA A 76 17.84 1.43 -1.86
N THR A 77 16.72 0.75 -2.09
CA THR A 77 15.45 0.96 -1.38
C THR A 77 14.98 -0.35 -0.72
N GLY A 78 15.92 -1.13 -0.19
CA GLY A 78 15.63 -2.38 0.51
C GLY A 78 15.00 -3.47 -0.37
N GLY A 79 15.19 -3.38 -1.69
CA GLY A 79 14.59 -4.27 -2.68
C GLY A 79 13.16 -3.91 -3.09
N TRP A 80 12.67 -2.71 -2.75
CA TRP A 80 11.32 -2.27 -3.10
C TRP A 80 11.31 -1.09 -4.07
N GLY A 81 10.66 -1.26 -5.21
CA GLY A 81 10.26 -0.17 -6.09
C GLY A 81 8.89 0.36 -5.68
N PHE A 82 8.69 1.67 -5.78
CA PHE A 82 7.43 2.33 -5.40
C PHE A 82 6.78 2.99 -6.61
N GLY A 83 5.48 3.22 -6.55
CA GLY A 83 4.74 3.98 -7.53
C GLY A 83 3.53 4.62 -6.86
N ARG A 84 3.24 5.87 -7.21
CA ARG A 84 2.06 6.58 -6.72
C ARG A 84 1.40 7.29 -7.88
N PHE A 85 0.09 7.12 -7.97
CA PHE A 85 -0.71 7.62 -9.07
C PHE A 85 -1.91 8.41 -8.54
N ILE A 86 -2.20 9.53 -9.18
CA ILE A 86 -3.37 10.38 -8.96
C ILE A 86 -4.05 10.51 -10.32
N ASP A 87 -5.34 10.19 -10.38
CA ASP A 87 -6.12 10.18 -11.63
C ASP A 87 -5.46 9.42 -12.78
N GLY A 88 -4.86 8.27 -12.45
CA GLY A 88 -4.16 7.39 -13.41
C GLY A 88 -2.79 7.90 -13.88
N LYS A 89 -2.31 9.04 -13.37
CA LYS A 89 -1.01 9.62 -13.75
C LYS A 89 0.01 9.47 -12.63
N PRO A 90 1.28 9.15 -12.95
CA PRO A 90 2.32 9.10 -11.93
C PRO A 90 2.55 10.49 -11.32
N VAL A 91 2.85 10.52 -10.03
CA VAL A 91 3.33 11.74 -9.35
C VAL A 91 4.74 12.13 -9.81
N ASP A 92 5.16 13.35 -9.47
CA ASP A 92 6.52 13.81 -9.74
C ASP A 92 7.59 13.05 -8.92
N ALA A 93 8.85 13.25 -9.30
CA ALA A 93 9.99 12.59 -8.66
C ALA A 93 10.11 12.94 -7.17
N ALA A 94 9.87 14.19 -6.77
CA ALA A 94 10.00 14.63 -5.38
C ALA A 94 8.98 13.91 -4.49
N GLN A 95 7.73 13.79 -4.94
CA GLN A 95 6.71 13.02 -4.24
C GLN A 95 7.03 11.52 -4.22
N HIS A 96 7.58 10.98 -5.32
CA HIS A 96 7.98 9.58 -5.39
C HIS A 96 9.09 9.25 -4.39
N GLU A 97 10.12 10.09 -4.28
CA GLU A 97 11.27 9.89 -3.38
C GLU A 97 10.86 9.84 -1.91
N THR A 98 9.76 10.50 -1.53
CA THR A 98 9.25 10.47 -0.16
C THR A 98 8.77 9.08 0.29
N CYS A 99 8.43 8.18 -0.65
CA CYS A 99 7.92 6.85 -0.34
C CYS A 99 8.97 6.03 0.43
N TRP A 100 10.21 6.00 -0.04
CA TRP A 100 11.24 5.17 0.57
C TRP A 100 11.58 5.65 1.98
N THR A 101 11.84 6.95 2.17
CA THR A 101 12.23 7.51 3.48
C THR A 101 11.22 7.17 4.57
N CYS A 102 9.92 7.21 4.27
CA CYS A 102 8.88 6.86 5.24
C CYS A 102 8.88 5.35 5.57
N HIS A 103 8.97 4.50 4.54
CA HIS A 103 8.97 3.04 4.70
C HIS A 103 10.23 2.52 5.40
N GLU A 104 11.39 3.09 5.07
CA GLU A 104 12.66 2.82 5.75
C GLU A 104 12.58 3.18 7.24
N ALA A 105 12.10 4.39 7.54
CA ALA A 105 12.07 4.89 8.92
C ALA A 105 11.08 4.15 9.82
N ARG A 106 9.99 3.60 9.26
CA ARG A 106 8.83 3.14 10.07
C ARG A 106 8.46 1.68 9.89
N ALA A 107 8.92 1.00 8.84
CA ALA A 107 8.54 -0.38 8.55
C ALA A 107 9.74 -1.33 8.33
N LYS A 108 10.97 -0.90 8.66
CA LYS A 108 12.20 -1.71 8.44
C LYS A 108 12.14 -3.12 9.00
N ALA A 109 11.61 -3.30 10.22
CA ALA A 109 11.51 -4.61 10.87
C ALA A 109 10.57 -5.60 10.17
N GLN A 110 9.90 -5.16 9.09
CA GLN A 110 8.72 -5.77 8.50
C GLN A 110 8.88 -5.87 6.99
N ASP A 111 10.14 -5.95 6.56
CA ASP A 111 10.58 -5.81 5.18
C ASP A 111 9.97 -4.58 4.49
N TYR A 112 9.92 -3.46 5.20
CA TYR A 112 9.44 -2.16 4.71
C TYR A 112 7.95 -2.13 4.34
N VAL A 113 7.14 -3.10 4.78
CA VAL A 113 5.70 -3.16 4.52
C VAL A 113 4.90 -2.95 5.80
N PHE A 114 4.06 -1.90 5.84
CA PHE A 114 3.20 -1.60 6.98
C PHE A 114 2.03 -2.58 7.13
N THR A 115 1.45 -3.01 6.01
CA THR A 115 0.21 -3.77 6.00
C THR A 115 0.43 -5.19 6.52
N ARG A 116 -0.53 -5.67 7.32
CA ARG A 116 -0.57 -7.05 7.82
C ARG A 116 -1.61 -7.87 7.08
N PHE A 117 -1.52 -9.19 7.24
CA PHE A 117 -2.62 -10.06 6.87
C PHE A 117 -3.71 -9.98 7.95
N ALA A 118 -4.95 -9.71 7.54
CA ALA A 118 -6.13 -9.84 8.38
C ALA A 118 -6.97 -10.99 7.79
N PRO A 119 -7.02 -12.15 8.46
CA PRO A 119 -7.81 -13.30 8.02
C PRO A 119 -9.31 -13.08 8.18
#